data_AF-A0A7W0V060-F1
#
_entry.id   AF-A0A7W0V060-F1
#
_cell.length_a   1.000
_cell.length_b   1.000
_cell.length_c   1.000
_cell.angle_alpha   90.00
_cell.angle_beta   90.00
_cell.angle_gamma   90.00
#
_symmetry.space_group_name_H-M   'P 1'
#
loop_
_entity.id
_entity.type
_entity.pdbx_description
1 polymer ?
#
loop_
_entity_poly.entity_id
_entity_poly.type
_entity_poly.pdbx_seq_one_letter_code
_entity_poly.pdbx_strand_id
1 'polypeptide(L)'
;MVTSCGLGLLYPQMPGHIIAVSIIATHMLFAVFISASPMGEATPARGLDWRHIPSLLRSTKVWLLLSTLFLNRVASAPFYGFYTIFVQENGLSGEVVAWTWGLAVTTEIIMMLVVDRFIDRIGTTRMLAFGVCLEAARWFVYAIVQSKTALLLLAPWHGLAFTALYVASVRELAELIPARLRSLGQGLGAAANGLGQVVGLVIAGYAHQIIGNRGMFLIGGCVGLLACANALLLSYLVHRRHDTGRGGSSTSAGYGSDW
;
A
#
# COMPACT_ATOMS: atom_id res chain seq x y z
N MET A 1 0.22 -3.46 18.10
CA MET A 1 -0.64 -4.38 17.31
C MET A 1 -1.34 -5.41 18.19
N VAL A 2 -0.63 -6.25 18.97
CA VAL A 2 -1.24 -7.11 20.01
C VAL A 2 -2.05 -6.30 21.04
N THR A 3 -1.57 -5.10 21.33
CA THR A 3 -2.22 -4.06 22.14
C THR A 3 -3.58 -3.59 21.58
N SER A 4 -3.81 -3.65 20.27
CA SER A 4 -5.02 -3.07 19.65
C SER A 4 -6.22 -4.02 19.69
N CYS A 5 -6.02 -5.35 19.65
CA CYS A 5 -7.13 -6.31 19.71
C CYS A 5 -7.48 -6.75 21.14
N GLY A 6 -6.48 -6.90 22.03
CA GLY A 6 -6.71 -7.36 23.40
C GLY A 6 -6.86 -6.23 24.43
N LEU A 7 -5.99 -5.22 24.36
CA LEU A 7 -6.02 -4.06 25.26
C LEU A 7 -6.88 -2.91 24.72
N GLY A 8 -7.24 -2.94 23.42
CA GLY A 8 -8.09 -1.94 22.75
C GLY A 8 -9.44 -1.70 23.41
N LEU A 9 -10.05 -2.77 23.92
CA LEU A 9 -11.33 -2.72 24.64
C LEU A 9 -11.20 -2.12 26.05
N LEU A 10 -10.01 -2.22 26.64
CA LEU A 10 -9.71 -1.72 27.97
C LEU A 10 -9.17 -0.29 27.94
N TYR A 11 -8.56 0.14 26.84
CA TYR A 11 -7.97 1.46 26.68
C TYR A 11 -8.88 2.65 27.02
N PRO A 12 -10.19 2.65 26.71
CA PRO A 12 -11.07 3.75 27.11
C PRO A 12 -11.17 3.95 28.64
N GLN A 13 -10.87 2.91 29.42
CA GLN A 13 -10.96 2.90 30.88
C GLN A 13 -9.58 2.97 31.54
N MET A 14 -8.50 2.92 30.76
CA MET A 14 -7.14 2.89 31.31
C MET A 14 -6.50 4.28 31.37
N PRO A 15 -5.78 4.58 32.48
CA PRO A 15 -4.93 5.76 32.58
C PRO A 15 -3.98 5.91 31.39
N GLY A 16 -3.82 7.12 30.87
CA GLY A 16 -3.01 7.40 29.67
C GLY A 16 -1.56 6.91 29.76
N HIS A 17 -0.97 6.85 30.96
CA HIS A 17 0.38 6.32 31.16
C HIS A 17 0.47 4.81 30.88
N ILE A 18 -0.58 4.03 31.18
CA ILE A 18 -0.61 2.59 30.87
C ILE A 18 -0.67 2.39 29.35
N ILE A 19 -1.43 3.25 28.65
CA ILE A 19 -1.48 3.26 27.19
C ILE A 19 -0.07 3.53 26.63
N ALA A 20 0.59 4.60 27.08
CA ALA A 20 1.94 4.95 26.64
C ALA A 20 2.96 3.83 26.91
N VAL A 21 2.97 3.26 28.13
CA VAL A 21 3.88 2.16 28.49
C VAL A 21 3.65 0.93 27.63
N SER A 22 2.40 0.55 27.38
CA SER A 22 2.08 -0.61 26.54
C SER A 22 2.53 -0.43 25.08
N ILE A 23 2.43 0.80 24.55
CA ILE A 23 2.92 1.15 23.21
C ILE A 23 4.44 1.04 23.17
N ILE A 24 5.14 1.66 24.13
CA ILE A 24 6.61 1.63 24.22
C ILE A 24 7.10 0.18 24.35
N ALA A 25 6.52 -0.59 25.27
CA ALA A 25 6.88 -1.99 25.48
C ALA A 25 6.70 -2.83 24.21
N THR A 26 5.59 -2.65 23.48
CA THR A 26 5.36 -3.35 22.21
C THR A 26 6.42 -3.01 21.17
N HIS A 27 6.79 -1.73 21.03
CA HIS A 27 7.82 -1.29 20.07
C HIS A 27 9.22 -1.77 20.48
N MET A 28 9.53 -1.79 21.77
CA MET A 28 10.80 -2.31 22.28
C MET A 28 10.91 -3.82 22.04
N LEU A 29 9.85 -4.60 22.32
CA LEU A 29 9.82 -6.03 22.02
C LEU A 29 10.01 -6.30 20.53
N PHE A 30 9.37 -5.50 19.67
CA PHE A 30 9.55 -5.61 18.22
C PHE A 30 10.99 -5.25 17.78
N ALA A 31 11.59 -4.21 18.36
CA ALA A 31 12.97 -3.83 18.08
C ALA A 31 13.96 -4.93 18.52
N VAL A 32 13.73 -5.56 19.68
CA VAL A 32 14.52 -6.71 20.15
C VAL A 32 14.34 -7.90 19.22
N PHE A 33 13.11 -8.21 18.80
CA PHE A 33 12.84 -9.27 17.83
C PHE A 33 13.59 -9.05 16.51
N ILE A 34 13.58 -7.82 15.97
CA ILE A 34 14.35 -7.48 14.76
C ILE A 34 15.86 -7.67 15.01
N SER A 35 16.36 -7.15 16.13
CA SER A 35 17.79 -7.22 16.47
C SER A 35 18.28 -8.67 16.69
N ALA A 36 17.40 -9.55 17.17
CA ALA A 36 17.68 -10.97 17.38
C ALA A 36 17.43 -11.83 16.13
N SER A 37 16.73 -11.29 15.12
CA SER A 37 16.46 -12.02 13.88
C SER A 37 17.75 -12.10 13.05
N PRO A 38 18.13 -13.29 12.54
CA PRO A 38 19.32 -13.43 11.71
C PRO A 38 19.15 -12.62 10.42
N MET A 39 19.74 -11.43 10.40
CA MET A 39 19.84 -10.62 9.18
C MET A 39 21.00 -11.18 8.37
N GLY A 40 20.71 -11.66 7.15
CA GLY A 40 21.78 -12.03 6.22
C GLY A 40 22.72 -10.84 6.00
N GLU A 41 24.03 -11.10 5.89
CA GLU A 41 25.04 -10.06 5.72
C GLU A 41 24.64 -9.08 4.61
N ALA A 42 24.26 -7.86 5.02
CA ALA A 42 23.95 -6.80 4.07
C ALA A 42 25.27 -6.40 3.41
N THR A 43 25.44 -6.73 2.14
CA THR A 43 26.61 -6.30 1.38
C THR A 43 26.67 -4.77 1.45
N PRO A 44 27.77 -4.17 1.95
CA PRO A 44 27.83 -2.73 2.14
C PRO A 44 27.52 -2.04 0.81
N ALA A 45 26.53 -1.15 0.83
CA ALA A 45 26.15 -0.40 -0.35
C ALA A 45 27.36 0.45 -0.77
N ARG A 46 28.03 0.06 -1.87
CA ARG A 46 28.97 0.96 -2.56
C ARG A 46 28.20 2.26 -2.82
N GLY A 47 28.82 3.40 -2.52
CA GLY A 47 28.18 4.72 -2.54
C GLY A 47 27.35 5.01 -3.79
N LEU A 48 26.44 5.99 -3.70
CA LEU A 48 25.50 6.35 -4.76
C LEU A 48 26.22 6.56 -6.10
N ASP A 49 25.90 5.74 -7.10
CA ASP A 49 26.39 5.91 -8.45
C ASP A 49 25.50 6.90 -9.21
N TRP A 50 25.86 8.18 -9.09
CA TRP A 50 25.16 9.32 -9.69
C TRP A 50 24.93 9.19 -11.20
N ARG A 51 25.72 8.37 -11.90
CA ARG A 51 25.64 8.16 -13.35
C ARG A 51 24.32 7.51 -13.79
N HIS A 52 23.68 6.73 -12.93
CA HIS A 52 22.46 6.00 -13.24
C HIS A 52 21.17 6.74 -12.82
N ILE A 53 21.28 7.82 -12.02
CA ILE A 53 20.11 8.60 -11.57
C ILE A 53 19.33 9.22 -12.75
N PRO A 54 19.96 9.81 -13.78
CA PRO A 54 19.22 10.35 -14.92
C PRO A 54 18.39 9.28 -15.66
N SER A 55 18.87 8.04 -15.70
CA SER A 55 18.12 6.94 -16.33
C SER A 55 16.88 6.55 -15.53
N LEU A 56 16.96 6.61 -14.19
CA LEU A 56 15.84 6.39 -13.29
C LEU A 56 14.77 7.49 -13.47
N LEU A 57 15.20 8.75 -13.46
CA LEU A 57 14.30 9.91 -13.60
C LEU A 57 13.64 10.02 -14.99
N ARG A 58 14.21 9.38 -16.01
CA ARG A 58 13.61 9.30 -17.36
C ARG A 58 12.66 8.10 -17.53
N SER A 59 12.61 7.18 -16.57
CA SER A 59 11.77 5.98 -16.68
C SER A 59 10.31 6.31 -16.41
N THR A 60 9.48 6.25 -17.45
CA THR A 60 8.03 6.41 -17.34
C THR A 60 7.42 5.41 -16.34
N LYS A 61 7.95 4.17 -16.29
CA LYS A 61 7.45 3.13 -15.38
C LYS A 61 7.66 3.49 -13.91
N VAL A 62 8.81 4.08 -13.59
CA VAL A 62 9.13 4.52 -12.22
C VAL A 62 8.18 5.65 -11.81
N TRP A 63 7.97 6.64 -12.67
CA TRP A 63 7.02 7.72 -12.39
C TRP A 63 5.56 7.25 -12.30
N LEU A 64 5.15 6.28 -13.12
CA LEU A 64 3.82 5.66 -12.99
C LEU A 64 3.67 4.94 -11.65
N LEU A 65 4.70 4.21 -11.20
CA LEU A 65 4.67 3.56 -9.89
C LEU A 65 4.63 4.59 -8.75
N LEU A 66 5.54 5.58 -8.76
CA LEU A 66 5.59 6.61 -7.72
C LEU A 66 4.30 7.44 -7.65
N SER A 67 3.72 7.81 -8.81
CA SER A 67 2.44 8.51 -8.85
C SER A 67 1.27 7.63 -8.40
N THR A 68 1.28 6.33 -8.71
CA THR A 68 0.29 5.37 -8.18
C THR A 68 0.34 5.35 -6.66
N LEU A 69 1.54 5.22 -6.06
CA LEU A 69 1.71 5.21 -4.60
C LEU A 69 1.26 6.53 -3.96
N PHE A 70 1.65 7.66 -4.56
CA PHE A 70 1.24 8.99 -4.10
C PHE A 70 -0.29 9.14 -4.12
N LEU A 71 -0.93 8.91 -5.28
CA LEU A 71 -2.38 9.07 -5.45
C LEU A 71 -3.15 8.12 -4.54
N ASN A 72 -2.69 6.88 -4.41
CA ASN A 72 -3.28 5.92 -3.51
C ASN A 72 -3.22 6.42 -2.05
N ARG A 73 -2.10 7.00 -1.59
CA ARG A 73 -2.03 7.59 -0.25
C ARG A 73 -2.93 8.80 -0.08
N VAL A 74 -3.03 9.67 -1.09
CA VAL A 74 -4.00 10.77 -1.07
C VAL A 74 -5.43 10.23 -0.90
N ALA A 75 -5.80 9.20 -1.66
CA ALA A 75 -7.11 8.56 -1.59
C ALA A 75 -7.40 7.91 -0.24
N SER A 76 -6.39 7.31 0.39
CA SER A 76 -6.52 6.60 1.67
C SER A 76 -6.50 7.51 2.90
N ALA A 77 -6.03 8.75 2.75
CA ALA A 77 -5.84 9.67 3.87
C ALA A 77 -7.09 9.95 4.73
N PRO A 78 -8.31 10.09 4.17
CA PRO A 78 -9.55 10.17 4.96
C PRO A 78 -9.70 9.06 5.98
N PHE A 79 -9.37 7.81 5.59
CA PHE A 79 -9.49 6.67 6.49
C PHE A 79 -8.47 6.74 7.64
N TYR A 80 -7.23 7.12 7.36
CA TYR A 80 -6.22 7.21 8.41
C TYR A 80 -6.41 8.41 9.36
N GLY A 81 -6.89 9.55 8.85
CA GLY A 81 -7.05 10.78 9.63
C GLY A 81 -8.41 10.96 10.30
N PHE A 82 -9.48 10.48 9.67
CA PHE A 82 -10.86 10.86 10.04
C PHE A 82 -11.76 9.67 10.36
N TYR A 83 -11.29 8.41 10.27
CA TYR A 83 -12.16 7.25 10.47
C TYR A 83 -12.80 7.20 11.86
N THR A 84 -12.07 7.57 12.92
CA THR A 84 -12.64 7.66 14.28
C THR A 84 -13.77 8.69 14.35
N ILE A 85 -13.55 9.88 13.76
CA ILE A 85 -14.55 10.95 13.70
C ILE A 85 -15.78 10.47 12.93
N PHE A 86 -15.56 9.85 11.77
CA PHE A 86 -16.62 9.27 10.96
C PHE A 86 -17.46 8.25 11.74
N VAL A 87 -16.84 7.32 12.50
CA VAL A 87 -17.56 6.34 13.31
C VAL A 87 -18.40 7.04 14.39
N GLN A 88 -17.83 8.02 15.09
CA GLN A 88 -18.50 8.77 16.16
C GLN A 88 -19.65 9.63 15.64
N GLU A 89 -19.48 10.31 14.51
CA GLU A 89 -20.53 11.12 13.86
C GLU A 89 -21.71 10.26 13.36
N ASN A 90 -21.50 8.96 13.13
CA ASN A 90 -22.56 7.99 12.86
C ASN A 90 -23.19 7.38 14.14
N GLY A 91 -22.87 7.90 15.32
CA GLY A 91 -23.41 7.43 16.60
C GLY A 91 -22.88 6.06 17.06
N LEU A 92 -21.79 5.58 16.46
CA LEU A 92 -21.19 4.29 16.81
C LEU A 92 -20.11 4.46 17.89
N SER A 93 -19.91 3.41 18.69
CA SER A 93 -18.93 3.40 19.76
C SER A 93 -17.49 3.31 19.23
N GLY A 94 -16.52 3.78 20.03
CA GLY A 94 -15.09 3.60 19.75
C GLY A 94 -14.64 2.13 19.65
N GLU A 95 -15.44 1.19 20.15
CA GLU A 95 -15.23 -0.24 19.98
C GLU A 95 -15.20 -0.64 18.50
N VAL A 96 -16.05 -0.01 17.67
CA VAL A 96 -16.08 -0.28 16.22
C VAL A 96 -14.76 0.11 15.58
N VAL A 97 -14.14 1.22 16.02
CA VAL A 97 -12.82 1.64 15.55
C VAL A 97 -11.77 0.58 15.88
N ALA A 98 -11.74 0.10 17.13
CA ALA A 98 -10.79 -0.92 17.57
C ALA A 98 -10.95 -2.23 16.79
N TRP A 99 -12.18 -2.70 16.60
CA TRP A 99 -12.46 -3.90 15.81
C TRP A 99 -12.11 -3.76 14.34
N THR A 100 -12.38 -2.61 13.72
CA THR A 100 -12.01 -2.37 12.32
C THR A 100 -10.50 -2.47 12.14
N TRP A 101 -9.71 -1.80 12.97
CA TRP A 101 -8.25 -1.90 12.89
C TRP A 101 -7.76 -3.32 13.21
N GLY A 102 -8.34 -3.98 14.20
CA GLY A 102 -7.99 -5.35 14.56
C GLY A 102 -8.23 -6.36 13.45
N LEU A 103 -9.42 -6.32 12.82
CA LEU A 103 -9.76 -7.18 11.69
C LEU A 103 -8.93 -6.88 10.46
N ALA A 104 -8.67 -5.60 10.19
CA ALA A 104 -7.83 -5.17 9.09
C ALA A 104 -6.41 -5.75 9.22
N VAL A 105 -5.76 -5.54 10.36
CA VAL A 105 -4.41 -6.05 10.66
C VAL A 105 -4.36 -7.57 10.65
N THR A 106 -5.37 -8.24 11.23
CA THR A 106 -5.46 -9.70 11.18
C THR A 106 -5.47 -10.20 9.74
N THR A 107 -6.25 -9.52 8.88
CA THR A 107 -6.32 -9.84 7.45
C THR A 107 -5.00 -9.53 6.73
N GLU A 108 -4.30 -8.44 7.10
CA GLU A 108 -2.96 -8.13 6.57
C GLU A 108 -1.98 -9.27 6.85
N ILE A 109 -1.91 -9.73 8.11
CA ILE A 109 -0.99 -10.81 8.50
C ILE A 109 -1.29 -12.08 7.70
N ILE A 110 -2.56 -12.49 7.63
CA ILE A 110 -2.97 -13.68 6.87
C ILE A 110 -2.60 -13.52 5.39
N MET A 111 -2.89 -12.35 4.81
CA MET A 111 -2.61 -12.07 3.40
C MET A 111 -1.11 -12.04 3.12
N MET A 112 -0.29 -11.47 4.01
CA MET A 112 1.18 -11.39 3.85
C MET A 112 1.81 -12.79 3.79
N LEU A 113 1.22 -13.78 4.48
CA LEU A 113 1.69 -15.17 4.43
C LEU A 113 1.39 -15.89 3.10
N VAL A 114 0.44 -15.39 2.31
CA VAL A 114 -0.02 -16.06 1.08
C VAL A 114 0.14 -15.23 -0.18
N VAL A 115 0.38 -13.92 -0.08
CA VAL A 115 0.39 -12.96 -1.19
C VAL A 115 1.40 -13.35 -2.27
N ASP A 116 2.55 -13.87 -1.87
CA ASP A 116 3.60 -14.33 -2.79
C ASP A 116 3.07 -15.39 -3.77
N ARG A 117 2.27 -16.35 -3.29
CA ARG A 117 1.65 -17.38 -4.15
C ARG A 117 0.71 -16.77 -5.19
N PHE A 118 0.05 -15.66 -4.86
CA PHE A 118 -0.81 -14.98 -5.81
C PHE A 118 0.00 -14.13 -6.79
N ILE A 119 1.03 -13.43 -6.32
CA ILE A 119 1.95 -12.66 -7.18
C ILE A 119 2.60 -13.58 -8.21
N ASP A 120 3.06 -14.76 -7.80
CA ASP A 120 3.68 -15.74 -8.70
C ASP A 120 2.70 -16.24 -9.78
N ARG A 121 1.38 -16.22 -9.52
CA ARG A 121 0.35 -16.63 -10.47
C ARG A 121 -0.08 -15.52 -11.42
N ILE A 122 -0.34 -14.31 -10.92
CA ILE A 122 -0.94 -13.22 -11.71
C ILE A 122 0.06 -12.15 -12.15
N GLY A 123 1.24 -12.11 -11.54
CA GLY A 123 2.28 -11.12 -11.75
C GLY A 123 2.20 -9.92 -10.78
N THR A 124 3.36 -9.32 -10.51
CA THR A 124 3.54 -8.25 -9.53
C THR A 124 2.71 -7.00 -9.86
N THR A 125 2.82 -6.44 -11.08
CA THR A 125 1.99 -5.28 -11.48
C THR A 125 0.47 -5.52 -11.44
N ARG A 126 0.00 -6.76 -11.70
CA ARG A 126 -1.44 -7.06 -11.63
C ARG A 126 -1.92 -7.14 -10.19
N MET A 127 -1.09 -7.68 -9.29
CA MET A 127 -1.36 -7.65 -7.85
C MET A 127 -1.41 -6.21 -7.32
N LEU A 128 -0.48 -5.35 -7.77
CA LEU A 128 -0.50 -3.92 -7.44
C LEU A 128 -1.83 -3.28 -7.88
N ALA A 129 -2.23 -3.49 -9.14
CA ALA A 129 -3.48 -2.96 -9.67
C ALA A 129 -4.71 -3.50 -8.91
N PHE A 130 -4.72 -4.80 -8.55
CA PHE A 130 -5.77 -5.39 -7.74
C PHE A 130 -5.92 -4.67 -6.38
N GLY A 131 -4.82 -4.46 -5.66
CA GLY A 131 -4.84 -3.76 -4.37
C GLY A 131 -5.37 -2.33 -4.48
N VAL A 132 -4.87 -1.58 -5.48
CA VAL A 132 -5.30 -0.19 -5.72
C VAL A 132 -6.79 -0.11 -6.10
N CYS A 133 -7.27 -1.01 -6.97
CA CYS A 133 -8.69 -1.08 -7.36
C CYS A 133 -9.59 -1.45 -6.19
N LEU A 134 -9.19 -2.41 -5.36
CA LEU A 134 -9.94 -2.82 -4.19
C LEU A 134 -10.07 -1.68 -3.18
N GLU A 135 -8.98 -0.92 -2.98
CA GLU A 135 -8.98 0.25 -2.11
C GLU A 135 -9.86 1.39 -2.64
N ALA A 136 -9.79 1.69 -3.94
CA ALA A 136 -10.65 2.70 -4.56
C ALA A 136 -12.13 2.34 -4.42
N ALA A 137 -12.49 1.08 -4.70
CA ALA A 137 -13.86 0.58 -4.52
C ALA A 137 -14.33 0.76 -3.06
N ARG A 138 -13.47 0.42 -2.10
CA ARG A 138 -13.76 0.55 -0.66
C ARG A 138 -14.11 1.99 -0.26
N TRP A 139 -13.46 3.01 -0.82
CA TRP A 139 -13.81 4.40 -0.53
C TRP A 139 -15.20 4.81 -1.01
N PHE A 140 -15.65 4.31 -2.17
CA PHE A 140 -17.02 4.50 -2.60
C PHE A 140 -18.02 3.81 -1.66
N VAL A 141 -17.68 2.63 -1.12
CA VAL A 141 -18.55 1.96 -0.14
C VAL A 141 -18.63 2.78 1.16
N TYR A 142 -17.51 3.30 1.70
CA TYR A 142 -17.52 4.17 2.89
C TYR A 142 -18.33 5.46 2.71
N ALA A 143 -18.46 5.97 1.48
CA ALA A 143 -19.31 7.12 1.21
C ALA A 143 -20.82 6.81 1.37
N ILE A 144 -21.21 5.53 1.36
CA ILE A 144 -22.60 5.09 1.35
C ILE A 144 -22.99 4.40 2.66
N VAL A 145 -22.11 3.56 3.21
CA VAL A 145 -22.44 2.72 4.37
C VAL A 145 -22.07 3.38 5.69
N GLN A 146 -22.95 3.23 6.69
CA GLN A 146 -22.80 3.85 8.01
C GLN A 146 -23.04 2.87 9.17
N SER A 147 -23.49 1.64 8.89
CA SER A 147 -23.83 0.67 9.94
C SER A 147 -22.60 -0.08 10.48
N LYS A 148 -22.59 -0.40 11.78
CA LYS A 148 -21.53 -1.19 12.44
C LYS A 148 -21.13 -2.42 11.61
N THR A 149 -22.12 -3.22 11.19
CA THR A 149 -21.88 -4.44 10.43
C THR A 149 -21.18 -4.17 9.10
N ALA A 150 -21.62 -3.16 8.34
CA ALA A 150 -21.01 -2.83 7.06
C ALA A 150 -19.56 -2.35 7.23
N LEU A 151 -19.28 -1.54 8.25
CA LEU A 151 -17.92 -1.05 8.52
C LEU A 151 -16.96 -2.19 8.89
N LEU A 152 -17.41 -3.15 9.71
CA LEU A 152 -16.61 -4.31 10.08
C LEU A 152 -16.39 -5.27 8.90
N LEU A 153 -17.37 -5.42 8.00
CA LEU A 153 -17.22 -6.22 6.77
C LEU A 153 -16.24 -5.59 5.77
N LEU A 154 -16.07 -4.26 5.81
CA LEU A 154 -15.06 -3.54 5.02
C LEU A 154 -13.65 -3.61 5.61
N ALA A 155 -13.49 -4.03 6.87
CA ALA A 155 -12.17 -4.10 7.50
C ALA A 155 -11.23 -5.12 6.82
N PRO A 156 -11.66 -6.35 6.47
CA PRO A 156 -10.83 -7.28 5.71
C PRO A 156 -10.41 -6.75 4.33
N TRP A 157 -11.27 -5.96 3.67
CA TRP A 157 -10.92 -5.34 2.39
C TRP A 157 -9.71 -4.43 2.51
N HIS A 158 -9.53 -3.77 3.65
CA HIS A 158 -8.31 -3.00 3.94
C HIS A 158 -7.09 -3.89 3.88
N GLY A 159 -7.09 -4.98 4.67
CA GLY A 159 -5.90 -5.81 4.80
C GLY A 159 -5.50 -6.50 3.51
N LEU A 160 -6.49 -6.92 2.71
CA LEU A 160 -6.28 -7.46 1.36
C LEU A 160 -5.65 -6.39 0.44
N ALA A 161 -6.25 -5.21 0.36
CA ALA A 161 -5.81 -4.14 -0.53
C ALA A 161 -4.41 -3.63 -0.16
N PHE A 162 -4.21 -3.32 1.13
CA PHE A 162 -2.94 -2.82 1.66
C PHE A 162 -1.81 -3.81 1.42
N THR A 163 -2.04 -5.10 1.72
CA THR A 163 -0.99 -6.11 1.55
C THR A 163 -0.63 -6.32 0.09
N ALA A 164 -1.64 -6.44 -0.79
CA ALA A 164 -1.44 -6.58 -2.23
C ALA A 164 -0.63 -5.40 -2.78
N LEU A 165 -1.03 -4.17 -2.43
CA LEU A 165 -0.35 -2.95 -2.86
C LEU A 165 1.06 -2.86 -2.31
N TYR A 166 1.24 -3.05 -1.00
CA TYR A 166 2.52 -2.90 -0.32
C TYR A 166 3.56 -3.87 -0.87
N VAL A 167 3.27 -5.18 -0.86
CA VAL A 167 4.24 -6.19 -1.28
C VAL A 167 4.53 -6.07 -2.77
N ALA A 168 3.51 -5.84 -3.61
CA ALA A 168 3.74 -5.64 -5.03
C ALA A 168 4.55 -4.37 -5.32
N SER A 169 4.32 -3.27 -4.59
CA SER A 169 5.09 -2.03 -4.78
C SER A 169 6.57 -2.18 -4.44
N VAL A 170 6.88 -2.91 -3.38
CA VAL A 170 8.27 -3.18 -2.96
C VAL A 170 8.97 -4.04 -4.00
N ARG A 171 8.30 -5.09 -4.52
CA ARG A 171 8.81 -5.94 -5.60
C ARG A 171 9.01 -5.16 -6.90
N GLU A 172 8.01 -4.39 -7.34
CA GLU A 172 8.13 -3.56 -8.56
C GLU A 172 9.26 -2.53 -8.46
N LEU A 173 9.42 -1.87 -7.31
CA LEU A 173 10.57 -0.96 -7.09
C LEU A 173 11.89 -1.73 -7.19
N ALA A 174 11.99 -2.93 -6.64
CA ALA A 174 13.20 -3.75 -6.69
C ALA A 174 13.52 -4.28 -8.09
N GLU A 175 12.50 -4.46 -8.94
CA GLU A 175 12.61 -4.89 -10.34
C GLU A 175 12.93 -3.72 -11.30
N LEU A 176 12.26 -2.58 -11.14
CA LEU A 176 12.44 -1.41 -12.00
C LEU A 176 13.75 -0.66 -11.74
N ILE A 177 14.32 -0.81 -10.55
CA ILE A 177 15.47 -0.02 -10.09
C ILE A 177 16.71 -0.90 -10.02
N PRO A 178 17.84 -0.49 -10.64
CA PRO A 178 19.09 -1.24 -10.58
C PRO A 178 19.50 -1.54 -9.13
N ALA A 179 20.08 -2.71 -8.88
CA ALA A 179 20.45 -3.17 -7.53
C ALA A 179 21.23 -2.11 -6.71
N ARG A 180 22.10 -1.34 -7.39
CA ARG A 180 22.93 -0.28 -6.79
C ARG A 180 22.15 0.96 -6.33
N LEU A 181 20.92 1.16 -6.83
CA LEU A 181 20.04 2.29 -6.51
C LEU A 181 18.78 1.87 -5.74
N ARG A 182 18.67 0.62 -5.30
CA ARG A 182 17.45 0.11 -4.63
C ARG A 182 17.11 0.89 -3.36
N SER A 183 18.10 1.30 -2.57
CA SER A 183 17.88 2.13 -1.37
C SER A 183 17.28 3.49 -1.73
N LEU A 184 17.79 4.16 -2.77
CA LEU A 184 17.22 5.39 -3.32
C LEU A 184 15.78 5.15 -3.79
N GLY A 185 15.53 4.04 -4.48
CA GLY A 185 14.20 3.63 -4.93
C GLY A 185 13.18 3.49 -3.81
N GLN A 186 13.56 2.80 -2.73
CA GLN A 186 12.74 2.68 -1.52
C GLN A 186 12.53 4.04 -0.85
N GLY A 187 13.55 4.90 -0.82
CA GLY A 187 13.44 6.28 -0.33
C GLY A 187 12.44 7.12 -1.13
N LEU A 188 12.47 7.04 -2.46
CA LEU A 188 11.50 7.71 -3.34
C LEU A 188 10.08 7.17 -3.15
N GLY A 189 9.94 5.84 -3.03
CA GLY A 189 8.66 5.21 -2.72
C GLY A 189 8.10 5.69 -1.38
N ALA A 190 8.92 5.73 -0.32
CA ALA A 190 8.54 6.24 0.99
C ALA A 190 8.17 7.73 0.94
N ALA A 191 8.93 8.55 0.21
CA ALA A 191 8.64 9.97 0.02
C ALA A 191 7.31 10.18 -0.72
N ALA A 192 7.04 9.42 -1.78
CA ALA A 192 5.77 9.48 -2.51
C ALA A 192 4.59 9.11 -1.60
N ASN A 193 4.74 8.07 -0.78
CA ASN A 193 3.71 7.68 0.18
C ASN A 193 3.48 8.76 1.24
N GLY A 194 4.56 9.26 1.86
CA GLY A 194 4.47 10.27 2.92
C GLY A 194 3.88 11.60 2.42
N LEU A 195 4.33 12.08 1.25
CA LEU A 195 3.79 13.29 0.66
C LEU A 195 2.31 13.11 0.28
N GLY A 196 1.95 11.97 -0.29
CA GLY A 196 0.55 11.67 -0.61
C GLY A 196 -0.33 11.64 0.62
N GLN A 197 0.16 11.09 1.73
CA GLN A 197 -0.56 11.08 3.01
C GLN A 197 -0.79 12.49 3.55
N VAL A 198 0.24 13.35 3.54
CA VAL A 198 0.13 14.75 4.00
C VAL A 198 -0.86 15.53 3.14
N VAL A 199 -0.69 15.49 1.82
CA VAL A 199 -1.59 16.16 0.86
C VAL A 199 -3.02 15.67 1.02
N GLY A 200 -3.20 14.35 1.14
CA GLY A 200 -4.50 13.73 1.35
C GLY A 200 -5.16 14.15 2.66
N LEU A 201 -4.42 14.28 3.76
CA LEU A 201 -4.98 14.73 5.04
C LEU A 201 -5.46 16.18 4.98
N VAL A 202 -4.72 17.05 4.30
CA VAL A 202 -5.13 18.45 4.08
C VAL A 202 -6.43 18.49 3.26
N ILE A 203 -6.47 17.77 2.13
CA ILE A 203 -7.67 17.68 1.29
C ILE A 203 -8.84 17.10 2.07
N ALA A 204 -8.61 16.03 2.84
CA ALA A 204 -9.63 15.37 3.66
C ALA A 204 -10.21 16.32 4.72
N GLY A 205 -9.37 17.11 5.39
CA GLY A 205 -9.82 18.09 6.37
C GLY A 205 -10.74 19.16 5.78
N TYR A 206 -10.36 19.76 4.65
CA TYR A 206 -11.23 20.72 3.96
C TYR A 206 -12.51 20.05 3.43
N ALA A 207 -12.40 18.85 2.85
CA ALA A 207 -13.56 18.11 2.34
C ALA A 207 -14.54 17.75 3.46
N HIS A 208 -14.06 17.30 4.61
CA HIS A 208 -14.90 16.99 5.77
C HIS A 208 -15.67 18.23 6.24
N GLN A 209 -15.02 19.39 6.31
CA GLN A 209 -15.66 20.64 6.74
C GLN A 209 -16.75 21.14 5.76
N ILE A 210 -16.51 21.04 4.44
CA ILE A 210 -17.38 21.65 3.44
C ILE A 210 -18.51 20.70 3.02
N ILE A 211 -18.20 19.42 2.82
CA ILE A 211 -19.11 18.42 2.22
C ILE A 211 -19.28 17.16 3.08
N GLY A 212 -18.78 17.17 4.32
CA GLY A 212 -18.93 16.09 5.29
C GLY A 212 -18.18 14.81 4.93
N ASN A 213 -18.41 13.76 5.73
CA ASN A 213 -17.78 12.45 5.55
C ASN A 213 -18.05 11.83 4.19
N ARG A 214 -19.31 11.90 3.72
CA ARG A 214 -19.70 11.30 2.44
C ARG A 214 -18.93 11.92 1.29
N GLY A 215 -18.87 13.25 1.22
CA GLY A 215 -18.12 13.95 0.19
C GLY A 215 -16.62 13.67 0.26
N MET A 216 -16.05 13.64 1.48
CA MET A 216 -14.65 13.29 1.70
C MET A 216 -14.29 11.90 1.16
N PHE A 217 -15.09 10.87 1.46
CA PHE A 217 -14.84 9.52 0.95
C PHE A 217 -15.10 9.39 -0.56
N LEU A 218 -16.04 10.15 -1.14
CA LEU A 218 -16.22 10.22 -2.59
C LEU A 218 -15.00 10.82 -3.31
N ILE A 219 -14.43 11.90 -2.78
CA ILE A 219 -13.18 12.47 -3.30
C ILE A 219 -12.06 11.41 -3.23
N GLY A 220 -11.95 10.72 -2.09
CA GLY A 220 -11.00 9.60 -1.94
C GLY A 220 -11.20 8.51 -3.01
N GLY A 221 -12.44 8.12 -3.29
CA GLY A 221 -12.79 7.19 -4.36
C GLY A 221 -12.38 7.69 -5.75
N CYS A 222 -12.68 8.95 -6.09
CA CYS A 222 -12.30 9.56 -7.37
C CYS A 222 -10.78 9.63 -7.56
N VAL A 223 -10.02 10.04 -6.53
CA VAL A 223 -8.55 10.01 -6.57
C VAL A 223 -8.06 8.56 -6.68
N GLY A 224 -8.72 7.63 -5.99
CA GLY A 224 -8.47 6.20 -6.10
C GLY A 224 -8.61 5.68 -7.53
N LEU A 225 -9.62 6.14 -8.29
CA LEU A 225 -9.78 5.77 -9.71
C LEU A 225 -8.61 6.28 -10.57
N LEU A 226 -8.05 7.45 -10.28
CA LEU A 226 -6.85 7.94 -10.96
C LEU A 226 -5.64 7.04 -10.64
N ALA A 227 -5.50 6.61 -9.38
CA ALA A 227 -4.48 5.63 -9.00
C ALA A 227 -4.69 4.28 -9.72
N CYS A 228 -5.95 3.84 -9.87
CA CYS A 228 -6.29 2.62 -10.62
C CYS A 228 -5.85 2.72 -12.08
N ALA A 229 -6.15 3.85 -12.73
CA ALA A 229 -5.75 4.10 -14.11
C ALA A 229 -4.22 4.02 -14.27
N ASN A 230 -3.46 4.63 -13.35
CA ASN A 230 -2.00 4.56 -13.38
C ASN A 230 -1.46 3.14 -13.15
N ALA A 231 -2.03 2.41 -12.19
CA ALA A 231 -1.62 1.03 -11.88
C ALA A 231 -1.91 0.07 -13.05
N LEU A 232 -3.08 0.20 -13.68
CA LEU A 232 -3.46 -0.58 -14.84
C LEU A 232 -2.59 -0.23 -16.06
N LEU A 233 -2.30 1.06 -16.28
CA LEU A 233 -1.40 1.49 -17.34
C LEU A 233 0.02 0.93 -17.12
N LEU A 234 0.54 0.98 -15.90
CA LEU A 234 1.83 0.37 -15.56
C LEU A 234 1.82 -1.13 -15.88
N SER A 235 0.77 -1.85 -15.46
CA SER A 235 0.63 -3.28 -15.73
C SER A 235 0.60 -3.57 -17.23
N TYR A 236 -0.15 -2.79 -18.01
CA TYR A 236 -0.20 -2.90 -19.46
C TYR A 236 1.18 -2.68 -20.13
N LEU A 237 1.92 -1.63 -19.72
CA LEU A 237 3.24 -1.32 -20.26
C LEU A 237 4.33 -2.34 -19.89
N VAL A 238 4.16 -3.05 -18.78
CA VAL A 238 5.04 -4.15 -18.38
C VAL A 238 4.74 -5.40 -19.22
N HIS A 239 3.47 -5.78 -19.38
CA HIS A 239 3.09 -6.99 -20.12
C HIS A 239 3.31 -6.87 -21.63
N ARG A 240 3.03 -5.72 -22.26
CA ARG A 240 3.23 -5.51 -23.71
C ARG A 240 4.67 -5.75 -24.18
N ARG A 241 5.64 -5.59 -23.27
CA ARG A 241 7.07 -5.81 -23.56
C ARG A 241 7.45 -7.29 -23.59
N HIS A 242 6.74 -8.14 -22.86
CA HIS A 242 6.97 -9.59 -22.89
C HIS A 242 6.45 -10.24 -24.16
N ASP A 243 5.34 -9.73 -24.73
CA ASP A 243 4.76 -10.29 -25.96
C ASP A 243 5.54 -9.89 -27.22
N THR A 244 6.06 -8.66 -27.27
CA THR A 244 6.91 -8.20 -28.39
C THR A 244 8.30 -8.85 -28.40
N GLY A 245 8.83 -9.29 -27.25
CA GLY A 245 10.09 -10.03 -27.15
C GLY A 245 10.01 -11.50 -27.58
N ARG A 246 8.84 -12.14 -27.49
CA ARG A 246 8.62 -13.53 -27.93
C ARG A 246 8.35 -13.67 -29.44
N GLY A 247 7.85 -12.61 -30.09
CA GLY A 247 7.60 -12.61 -31.53
C GLY A 247 8.85 -12.46 -32.40
N GLY A 248 9.98 -12.04 -31.84
CA GLY A 248 11.22 -11.76 -32.58
C GLY A 248 12.22 -12.93 -32.70
N SER A 249 11.98 -14.06 -32.03
CA SER A 249 12.93 -15.19 -31.99
C SER A 249 12.43 -16.44 -32.74
N SER A 250 11.62 -16.30 -33.79
CA SER A 250 11.11 -17.44 -34.57
C SER A 250 11.44 -17.41 -36.08
N THR A 251 12.40 -16.58 -36.51
CA THR A 251 12.93 -16.61 -37.89
C THR A 251 14.45 -16.62 -37.91
N SER A 252 15.02 -17.77 -37.55
CA SER A 252 16.31 -18.25 -38.11
C SER A 252 16.39 -19.78 -37.99
N ALA A 253 15.37 -20.48 -38.50
CA ALA A 253 15.49 -21.88 -38.87
C ALA A 253 15.51 -21.93 -40.40
N GLY A 254 16.67 -22.24 -40.97
CA GLY A 254 16.80 -22.61 -42.38
C GLY A 254 17.88 -21.86 -43.16
N TYR A 255 19.09 -22.42 -43.16
CA TYR A 255 19.98 -22.64 -44.33
C TYR A 255 21.14 -23.52 -43.80
N GLY A 256 21.21 -24.81 -44.15
CA GLY A 256 21.98 -25.32 -45.30
C GLY A 256 23.41 -25.62 -44.85
N SER A 257 23.72 -26.86 -44.44
CA SER A 257 24.42 -27.87 -45.27
C SER A 257 25.78 -27.39 -45.79
N ASP A 258 26.85 -28.03 -45.30
CA ASP A 258 27.95 -28.63 -46.10
C ASP A 258 29.28 -28.64 -45.34
N TRP A 259 29.79 -29.85 -45.11
CA TRP A 259 31.15 -30.28 -44.71
C TRP A 259 31.73 -29.84 -43.36
#